data_AF-A0A922WPG2-F1
#
_entry.id   AF-A0A922WPG2-F1
#
_cell.length_a   1.000
_cell.length_b   1.000
_cell.length_c   1.000
_cell.angle_alpha   90.00
_cell.angle_beta   90.00
_cell.angle_gamma   90.00
#
_symmetry.space_group_name_H-M   'P 1'
#
loop_
_entity.id
_entity.type
_entity.pdbx_description
1 polymer ?
#
loop_
_entity_poly.entity_id
_entity_poly.type
_entity_poly.pdbx_seq_one_letter_code
_entity_poly.pdbx_strand_id
1 'polypeptide(L)'
;MTWIRTISGRRVDLNPPKAEQIDLYDIAHALSQICRFNGHTMRHYSVAEHQVLVARLLPPPLQLAGLFHDSPEAYLGDVVR
;
A
#
# COMPACT_ATOMS: atom_id res chain seq x y z
N MET A 1 -7.26 15.22 -10.31
CA MET A 1 -7.09 15.62 -8.90
C MET A 1 -5.60 15.68 -8.61
N THR A 2 -5.12 16.64 -7.82
CA THR A 2 -3.68 16.83 -7.52
C THR A 2 -3.27 16.32 -6.14
N TRP A 3 -4.24 15.92 -5.31
CA TRP A 3 -4.05 15.43 -3.95
C TRP A 3 -5.18 14.45 -3.59
N ILE A 4 -4.98 13.67 -2.53
CA ILE A 4 -6.00 12.79 -1.95
C ILE A 4 -6.14 13.03 -0.44
N ARG A 5 -7.30 12.63 0.12
CA ARG A 5 -7.54 12.62 1.57
C ARG A 5 -7.42 11.20 2.10
N THR A 6 -6.63 11.00 3.15
CA THR A 6 -6.46 9.69 3.81
C THR A 6 -7.55 9.44 4.86
N ILE A 7 -7.54 8.23 5.44
CA ILE A 7 -8.50 7.85 6.50
C ILE A 7 -8.33 8.69 7.77
N SER A 8 -7.11 9.09 8.10
CA SER A 8 -6.84 10.01 9.22
C SER A 8 -7.22 11.47 8.92
N GLY A 9 -7.67 11.77 7.69
CA GLY A 9 -8.04 13.11 7.25
C GLY A 9 -6.87 13.93 6.71
N ARG A 10 -5.66 13.36 6.62
CA ARG A 10 -4.50 14.05 6.03
C ARG A 10 -4.71 14.29 4.54
N ARG A 11 -4.17 15.40 4.05
CA ARG A 11 -4.03 15.69 2.62
C ARG A 11 -2.64 15.25 2.17
N VAL A 12 -2.60 14.41 1.13
CA VAL A 12 -1.36 13.98 0.47
C VAL A 12 -1.36 14.52 -0.95
N ASP A 13 -0.40 15.37 -1.27
CA ASP A 13 -0.20 15.84 -2.65
C ASP A 13 0.41 14.69 -3.48
N LEU A 14 -0.09 14.45 -4.69
CA LEU A 14 0.38 13.30 -5.50
C LEU A 14 1.64 13.62 -6.31
N ASN A 15 1.93 14.90 -6.55
CA ASN A 15 3.08 15.34 -7.33
C ASN A 15 3.55 16.76 -6.96
N PRO A 16 4.62 16.93 -6.17
CA PRO A 16 5.33 15.90 -5.42
C PRO A 16 4.66 15.60 -4.07
N PRO A 17 4.65 14.35 -3.59
CA PRO A 17 4.31 14.05 -2.20
C PRO A 17 5.40 14.57 -1.26
N LYS A 18 4.99 15.04 -0.08
CA LYS A 18 5.91 15.44 0.99
C LYS A 18 5.97 14.35 2.05
N ALA A 19 7.17 14.07 2.58
CA ALA A 19 7.36 13.03 3.60
C ALA A 19 6.49 13.24 4.86
N GLU A 20 6.29 14.49 5.27
CA GLU A 20 5.43 14.89 6.39
C GLU A 20 3.93 14.56 6.20
N GLN A 21 3.50 14.29 4.96
CA GLN A 21 2.12 13.91 4.64
C GLN A 21 1.90 12.38 4.73
N ILE A 22 2.99 11.60 4.80
CA ILE A 22 2.95 10.14 4.75
C ILE A 22 2.88 9.58 6.17
N ASP A 23 1.91 8.71 6.40
CA ASP A 23 1.65 8.09 7.70
C ASP A 23 1.48 6.57 7.54
N LEU A 24 2.14 5.80 8.41
CA LEU A 24 2.13 4.34 8.35
C LEU A 24 0.73 3.75 8.57
N TYR A 25 -0.10 4.36 9.41
CA TYR A 25 -1.47 3.91 9.63
C TYR A 25 -2.33 4.12 8.38
N ASP A 26 -2.17 5.26 7.71
CA ASP A 26 -2.90 5.53 6.46
C ASP A 26 -2.48 4.56 5.34
N ILE A 27 -1.18 4.24 5.23
CA ILE A 27 -0.67 3.23 4.29
C ILE A 27 -1.29 1.87 4.61
N ALA A 28 -1.14 1.39 5.84
CA ALA A 28 -1.63 0.07 6.24
C ALA A 28 -3.15 -0.06 6.03
N HIS A 29 -3.90 0.99 6.38
CA HIS A 29 -5.34 1.03 6.15
C HIS A 29 -5.68 0.91 4.66
N ALA A 30 -5.14 1.79 3.81
CA ALA A 30 -5.42 1.77 2.38
C ALA A 30 -5.06 0.41 1.74
N LEU A 31 -3.85 -0.10 2.00
CA LEU A 31 -3.39 -1.38 1.44
C LEU A 31 -4.20 -2.58 1.92
N SER A 32 -4.82 -2.52 3.09
CA SER A 32 -5.74 -3.57 3.56
C SER A 32 -7.04 -3.63 2.73
N GLN A 33 -7.42 -2.51 2.11
CA GLN A 33 -8.65 -2.37 1.33
C GLN A 33 -8.42 -2.55 -0.18
N ILE A 34 -7.22 -2.29 -0.68
CA ILE A 34 -6.88 -2.47 -2.11
C ILE A 34 -6.76 -3.97 -2.39
N CYS A 35 -7.63 -4.48 -3.27
CA CYS A 35 -7.64 -5.88 -3.67
C CYS A 35 -6.72 -6.13 -4.87
N ARG A 36 -5.91 -7.18 -4.80
CA ARG A 36 -5.04 -7.60 -5.89
C ARG A 36 -5.83 -8.26 -7.03
N PHE A 37 -5.18 -8.40 -8.19
CA PHE A 37 -5.74 -9.05 -9.38
C PHE A 37 -7.06 -8.43 -9.86
N ASN A 38 -7.26 -7.14 -9.60
CA ASN A 38 -8.51 -6.43 -9.87
C ASN A 38 -9.75 -7.12 -9.27
N GLY A 39 -9.58 -7.82 -8.14
CA GLY A 39 -10.68 -8.52 -7.47
C GLY A 39 -11.09 -9.86 -8.09
N HIS A 40 -10.36 -10.38 -9.09
CA HIS A 40 -10.62 -11.72 -9.65
C HIS A 40 -10.07 -12.85 -8.74
N THR A 41 -10.49 -12.83 -7.47
CA THR A 41 -10.06 -13.76 -6.42
C THR A 41 -11.28 -14.33 -5.70
N MET A 42 -11.18 -15.55 -5.18
CA MET A 42 -12.28 -16.24 -4.48
C MET A 42 -12.65 -15.61 -3.12
N ARG A 43 -11.70 -14.92 -2.51
CA ARG A 43 -11.87 -14.11 -1.30
C ARG A 43 -11.04 -12.84 -1.47
N HIS A 44 -11.36 -11.81 -0.69
CA HIS A 44 -10.52 -10.60 -0.64
C HIS A 44 -9.06 -10.96 -0.37
N TYR A 45 -8.19 -10.58 -1.30
CA TYR A 45 -6.75 -10.75 -1.22
C TYR A 45 -6.11 -9.38 -1.40
N SER A 46 -5.74 -8.76 -0.29
CA SER A 46 -5.31 -7.37 -0.28
C SER A 46 -3.83 -7.21 -0.57
N VAL A 47 -3.42 -6.01 -0.99
CA VAL A 47 -2.00 -5.66 -1.14
C VAL A 47 -1.26 -5.79 0.18
N ALA A 48 -1.89 -5.43 1.31
CA ALA A 48 -1.30 -5.62 2.63
C ALA A 48 -1.04 -7.11 2.96
N GLU A 49 -1.98 -8.00 2.63
CA GLU A 49 -1.78 -9.44 2.82
C GLU A 49 -0.61 -9.95 1.97
N HIS A 50 -0.57 -9.56 0.70
CA HIS A 50 0.54 -9.85 -0.21
C HIS A 50 1.89 -9.41 0.36
N GLN A 51 2.01 -8.17 0.85
CA GLN A 51 3.25 -7.65 1.43
C GLN A 51 3.74 -8.47 2.63
N VAL A 52 2.83 -8.89 3.52
CA VAL A 52 3.18 -9.75 4.67
C VAL A 52 3.68 -11.11 4.20
N LEU A 53 3.05 -11.70 3.18
CA LEU A 53 3.47 -12.98 2.60
C LEU A 53 4.85 -12.86 1.94
N VAL A 54 5.09 -11.81 1.15
CA VAL A 54 6.41 -11.52 0.55
C VAL A 54 7.47 -11.38 1.63
N ALA A 55 7.22 -10.56 2.66
CA ALA A 55 8.16 -10.37 3.76
C ALA A 55 8.51 -11.69 4.47
N ARG A 56 7.53 -12.60 4.68
CA ARG A 56 7.76 -13.91 5.32
C ARG A 56 8.60 -14.87 4.48
N LEU A 57 8.60 -14.72 3.15
CA LEU A 57 9.39 -15.55 2.24
C LEU A 57 10.84 -15.06 2.10
N LEU A 58 11.13 -13.82 2.53
CA LEU A 58 12.45 -13.21 2.41
C LEU A 58 13.34 -13.50 3.63
N PRO A 59 14.67 -13.54 3.44
CA PRO A 59 15.61 -13.66 4.56
C PRO A 59 15.52 -12.42 5.47
N PRO A 60 15.85 -12.55 6.78
CA PRO A 60 15.66 -11.47 7.76
C PRO A 60 16.12 -10.07 7.33
N PRO A 61 17.28 -9.89 6.66
CA PRO A 61 17.74 -8.57 6.21
C PRO A 61 16.85 -7.90 5.14
N LEU A 62 16.04 -8.69 4.42
CA LEU A 62 15.21 -8.22 3.31
C LEU A 62 13.72 -8.11 3.66
N GLN A 63 13.29 -8.58 4.83
CA GLN A 63 11.87 -8.61 5.19
C GLN A 63 11.25 -7.22 5.23
N LEU A 64 11.98 -6.22 5.73
CA LEU A 64 11.50 -4.84 5.77
C LEU A 64 11.29 -4.28 4.36
N ALA A 65 12.23 -4.51 3.44
CA ALA A 65 12.08 -4.10 2.05
C ALA A 65 10.90 -4.79 1.39
N GLY A 66 10.73 -6.10 1.61
CA GLY A 66 9.57 -6.85 1.12
C GLY A 66 8.23 -6.40 1.73
N LEU A 67 8.23 -5.92 2.97
CA LEU A 67 7.01 -5.41 3.59
C LEU A 67 6.56 -4.08 2.96
N PHE A 68 7.49 -3.22 2.54
CA PHE A 68 7.19 -1.87 2.04
C PHE A 68 7.26 -1.71 0.50
N HIS A 69 7.60 -2.77 -0.24
CA HIS A 69 7.86 -2.66 -1.68
C HIS A 69 6.71 -2.05 -2.51
N ASP A 70 5.46 -2.40 -2.18
CA ASP A 70 4.26 -1.91 -2.86
C ASP A 70 3.56 -0.77 -2.08
N SER A 71 4.21 -0.15 -1.08
CA SER A 71 3.59 0.93 -0.30
C SER A 71 3.10 2.15 -1.11
N PRO A 72 3.70 2.52 -2.27
CA PRO A 72 3.14 3.55 -3.13
C PRO A 72 1.71 3.29 -3.62
N GLU A 73 1.27 2.02 -3.69
CA GLU A 73 -0.08 1.65 -4.11
C GLU A 73 -1.16 2.21 -3.18
N ALA A 74 -0.82 2.54 -1.92
CA ALA A 74 -1.73 3.22 -0.99
C ALA A 74 -2.26 4.56 -1.52
N TYR A 75 -1.51 5.20 -2.42
CA TYR A 75 -1.83 6.51 -2.99
C TYR A 75 -2.14 6.46 -4.48
N LEU A 76 -1.57 5.49 -5.20
CA LEU A 76 -1.67 5.38 -6.66
C LEU A 76 -2.61 4.27 -7.14
N GLY A 77 -2.95 3.32 -6.26
CA GLY A 77 -3.68 2.10 -6.58
C GLY A 77 -2.79 0.96 -7.10
N ASP A 78 -3.28 -0.28 -6.96
CA ASP A 78 -2.72 -1.47 -7.60
C ASP A 78 -3.11 -1.49 -9.08
N VAL A 79 -2.15 -1.68 -9.97
CA VAL A 79 -2.37 -1.78 -11.42
C VAL A 79 -2.04 -3.20 -11.85
N VAL A 80 -3.05 -3.91 -12.36
CA VAL A 80 -2.88 -5.28 -12.84
C VAL A 80 -1.88 -5.36 -14.00
N ARG A 81 -1.09 -6.43 -14.01
CA ARG A 81 -0.13 -6.78 -15.05
C ARG A 81 -0.58 -8.03 -15.79
#